data_AF-A0A4S3M462-F1
#
_entry.id   AF-A0A4S3M462-F1
#
_cell.length_a   1.000
_cell.length_b   1.000
_cell.length_c   1.000
_cell.angle_alpha   90.00
_cell.angle_beta   90.00
_cell.angle_gamma   90.00
#
_symmetry.space_group_name_H-M   'P 1'
#
loop_
_entity.id
_entity.type
_entity.pdbx_description
1 polymer ?
#
loop_
_entity_poly.entity_id
_entity_poly.type
_entity_poly.pdbx_seq_one_letter_code
_entity_poly.pdbx_strand_id
1 'polypeptide(L)'
;MLKKYFTSFFLFLFISFSAVAQSLGDYRTIGSGNWTDLSVWEYYNGTNWVPATSYPGQNTGTNDVTISPGDDITLNVSISNQFNSLLIASNASEGGNLIIPSNASVQFYALQVNIQPDFGLMTWLGNADLFLLSNSSISAYPGAFDTGNSGNGNGNCTSSQVIWLGSNKFSTCNGNGSADNSFDEIENAPAAPSADEFQVDCGTSITATATAPSGSTVKWYDAQTGGNVVNDPTLSSPGTQVYWAASINGSNVESVFRTRVELTLLPEASIVTNPVNYTGFAGDDATFSVIANNASEYFWEVSTNGGVNFSPIDSVENPSAITSTLSIPNIDIDLNDYRYRVVVRNEGDNCADVESVPVILEVRVRTVITNRNKTYRVNKT
;
A
#
# COMPACT_ATOMS: atom_id res chain seq x y z
N MET A 1 16.02 2.05 -50.21
CA MET A 1 14.85 1.18 -50.04
C MET A 1 14.62 0.95 -48.55
N LEU A 2 13.77 1.76 -47.94
CA LEU A 2 13.45 1.70 -46.51
C LEU A 2 12.11 0.98 -46.36
N LYS A 3 12.11 -0.27 -45.90
CA LYS A 3 10.89 -1.03 -45.63
C LYS A 3 10.29 -0.54 -44.31
N LYS A 4 9.14 0.14 -44.39
CA LYS A 4 8.29 0.45 -43.23
C LYS A 4 7.67 -0.86 -42.73
N TYR A 5 8.02 -1.28 -41.53
CA TYR A 5 7.30 -2.35 -40.83
C TYR A 5 6.06 -1.73 -40.17
N PHE A 6 4.89 -2.14 -40.65
CA PHE A 6 3.60 -1.82 -40.08
C PHE A 6 3.34 -2.85 -38.96
N THR A 7 3.78 -2.54 -37.74
CA THR A 7 3.42 -3.34 -36.57
C THR A 7 1.96 -3.09 -36.25
N SER A 8 1.14 -4.09 -36.54
CA SER A 8 -0.27 -4.17 -36.16
C SER A 8 -0.38 -4.08 -34.65
N PHE A 9 -0.93 -2.97 -34.16
CA PHE A 9 -1.28 -2.79 -32.76
C PHE A 9 -2.54 -3.63 -32.50
N PHE A 10 -2.35 -4.87 -32.05
CA PHE A 10 -3.42 -5.69 -31.52
C PHE A 10 -3.89 -5.02 -30.22
N LEU A 11 -5.01 -4.31 -30.28
CA LEU A 11 -5.69 -3.77 -29.12
C LEU A 11 -6.20 -4.96 -28.30
N PHE A 12 -5.37 -5.48 -27.40
CA PHE A 12 -5.83 -6.33 -26.32
C PHE A 12 -6.74 -5.46 -25.44
N LEU A 13 -8.05 -5.73 -25.54
CA LEU A 13 -9.04 -5.28 -24.58
C LEU A 13 -8.66 -5.93 -23.24
N PHE A 14 -7.82 -5.27 -22.45
CA PHE A 14 -7.61 -5.62 -21.06
C PHE A 14 -8.92 -5.31 -20.32
N ILE A 15 -9.78 -6.32 -20.21
CA ILE A 15 -10.77 -6.33 -19.13
C ILE A 15 -9.92 -6.39 -17.87
N SER A 16 -9.91 -5.28 -17.13
CA SER A 16 -9.25 -5.17 -15.84
C SER A 16 -9.98 -6.06 -14.84
N PHE A 17 -9.63 -7.35 -14.83
CA PHE A 17 -9.91 -8.20 -13.69
C PHE A 17 -8.86 -7.89 -12.64
N SER A 18 -9.28 -7.40 -11.48
CA SER A 18 -8.47 -7.48 -10.28
C SER A 18 -8.34 -8.96 -9.92
N ALA A 19 -7.37 -9.66 -10.51
CA ALA A 19 -6.98 -10.96 -10.03
C ALA A 19 -6.36 -10.75 -8.64
N VAL A 20 -7.10 -11.06 -7.59
CA VAL A 20 -6.54 -11.08 -6.23
C VAL A 20 -5.48 -12.18 -6.23
N ALA A 21 -4.23 -11.80 -6.00
CA ALA A 21 -3.16 -12.77 -5.86
C ALA A 21 -3.42 -13.61 -4.61
N GLN A 22 -3.44 -14.94 -4.77
CA GLN A 22 -3.74 -15.88 -3.69
C GLN A 22 -2.78 -15.66 -2.52
N SER A 23 -3.33 -15.45 -1.34
CA SER A 23 -2.63 -15.14 -0.11
C SER A 23 -3.00 -16.13 0.99
N LEU A 24 -2.06 -16.37 1.91
CA LEU A 24 -2.28 -17.27 3.04
C LEU A 24 -3.54 -16.85 3.80
N GLY A 25 -4.46 -17.80 4.01
CA GLY A 25 -5.71 -17.54 4.73
C GLY A 25 -6.88 -17.10 3.84
N ASP A 26 -6.71 -17.07 2.52
CA ASP A 26 -7.83 -16.88 1.59
C ASP A 26 -8.77 -18.08 1.64
N TYR A 27 -10.08 -17.83 1.48
CA TYR A 27 -11.13 -18.82 1.37
C TYR A 27 -11.85 -18.67 0.05
N ARG A 28 -12.30 -19.80 -0.52
CA ARG A 28 -13.27 -19.79 -1.60
C ARG A 28 -14.25 -20.93 -1.49
N THR A 29 -15.42 -20.72 -2.07
CA THR A 29 -16.46 -21.75 -2.14
C THR A 29 -16.15 -22.78 -3.22
N ILE A 30 -16.57 -24.02 -2.95
CA ILE A 30 -16.54 -25.17 -3.87
C ILE A 30 -17.93 -25.79 -4.08
N GLY A 31 -18.97 -25.08 -3.63
CA GLY A 31 -20.34 -25.54 -3.62
C GLY A 31 -21.26 -24.59 -2.83
N SER A 32 -22.56 -24.85 -2.92
CA SER A 32 -23.60 -24.10 -2.23
C SER A 32 -23.96 -24.71 -0.88
N GLY A 33 -24.39 -23.89 0.07
CA GLY A 33 -24.82 -24.36 1.39
C GLY A 33 -24.84 -23.27 2.46
N ASN A 34 -24.75 -23.70 3.71
CA ASN A 34 -24.65 -22.77 4.85
C ASN A 34 -23.21 -22.26 4.99
N TRP A 35 -23.02 -21.02 5.42
CA TRP A 35 -21.70 -20.44 5.68
C TRP A 35 -20.87 -21.31 6.63
N THR A 36 -21.51 -21.95 7.63
CA THR A 36 -20.83 -22.83 8.59
C THR A 36 -20.52 -24.23 8.07
N ASP A 37 -20.98 -24.60 6.87
CA ASP A 37 -20.72 -25.92 6.29
C ASP A 37 -19.30 -25.97 5.72
N LEU A 38 -18.39 -26.69 6.39
CA LEU A 38 -17.00 -26.78 5.96
C LEU A 38 -16.82 -27.46 4.61
N SER A 39 -17.80 -28.28 4.17
CA SER A 39 -17.72 -28.98 2.88
C SER A 39 -17.89 -28.06 1.68
N VAL A 40 -18.37 -26.83 1.88
CA VAL A 40 -18.53 -25.83 0.83
C VAL A 40 -17.32 -24.90 0.71
N TRP A 41 -16.31 -25.04 1.59
CA TRP A 41 -15.14 -24.17 1.62
C TRP A 41 -13.83 -24.92 1.42
N GLU A 42 -12.92 -24.29 0.69
CA GLU A 42 -11.49 -24.56 0.75
C GLU A 42 -10.74 -23.28 1.16
N TYR A 43 -9.56 -23.46 1.76
CA TYR A 43 -8.69 -22.34 2.15
C TYR A 43 -7.29 -22.49 1.55
N TYR A 44 -6.65 -21.37 1.25
CA TYR A 44 -5.30 -21.32 0.71
C TYR A 44 -4.29 -21.33 1.86
N ASN A 45 -3.48 -22.38 1.92
CA ASN A 45 -2.48 -22.55 2.98
C ASN A 45 -1.13 -21.88 2.67
N GLY A 46 -1.08 -20.99 1.69
CA GLY A 46 0.14 -20.35 1.18
C GLY A 46 0.78 -21.09 0.01
N THR A 47 0.38 -22.34 -0.27
CA THR A 47 0.88 -23.12 -1.42
C THR A 47 -0.24 -23.76 -2.23
N ASN A 48 -1.25 -24.33 -1.56
CA ASN A 48 -2.34 -25.04 -2.20
C ASN A 48 -3.68 -24.65 -1.57
N TRP A 49 -4.74 -24.81 -2.35
CA TRP A 49 -6.10 -24.90 -1.83
C TRP A 49 -6.31 -26.28 -1.21
N VAL A 50 -6.80 -26.29 0.03
CA VAL A 50 -7.06 -27.51 0.80
C VAL A 50 -8.42 -27.39 1.49
N PRO A 51 -9.09 -28.51 1.83
CA PRO A 51 -10.37 -28.47 2.52
C PRO A 51 -10.31 -27.62 3.79
N ALA A 52 -11.33 -26.79 3.99
CA ALA A 52 -11.39 -25.91 5.17
C ALA A 52 -11.60 -26.72 6.46
N THR A 53 -10.85 -26.38 7.51
CA THR A 53 -11.04 -26.92 8.86
C THR A 53 -11.89 -26.03 9.76
N SER A 54 -12.19 -24.82 9.29
CA SER A 54 -13.03 -23.81 9.93
C SER A 54 -13.70 -22.98 8.85
N TYR A 55 -14.89 -22.43 9.09
CA TYR A 55 -15.52 -21.54 8.13
C TYR A 55 -14.85 -20.15 8.16
N PRO A 56 -14.94 -19.35 7.08
CA PRO A 56 -14.30 -18.03 7.05
C PRO A 56 -14.82 -17.13 8.18
N GLY A 57 -13.91 -16.54 8.95
CA GLY A 57 -14.21 -15.71 10.10
C GLY A 57 -14.61 -16.46 11.39
N GLN A 58 -14.52 -17.79 11.42
CA GLN A 58 -14.66 -18.57 12.67
C GLN A 58 -13.49 -18.31 13.63
N ASN A 59 -12.28 -18.19 13.07
CA ASN A 59 -11.04 -17.90 13.77
C ASN A 59 -10.39 -16.63 13.16
N THR A 60 -9.45 -16.04 13.88
CA THR A 60 -8.58 -14.99 13.33
C THR A 60 -7.71 -15.54 12.20
N GLY A 61 -7.23 -14.66 11.31
CA GLY A 61 -6.35 -15.04 10.20
C GLY A 61 -7.07 -15.44 8.89
N THR A 62 -8.40 -15.27 8.83
CA THR A 62 -9.10 -15.24 7.54
C THR A 62 -8.67 -13.99 6.78
N ASN A 63 -8.21 -14.14 5.55
CA ASN A 63 -7.83 -13.03 4.67
C ASN A 63 -8.99 -12.68 3.75
N ASP A 64 -8.91 -13.01 2.46
CA ASP A 64 -9.97 -12.75 1.49
C ASP A 64 -10.91 -13.95 1.35
N VAL A 65 -12.21 -13.69 1.17
CA VAL A 65 -13.24 -14.72 1.03
C VAL A 65 -13.94 -14.55 -0.32
N THR A 66 -14.01 -15.60 -1.12
CA THR A 66 -14.69 -15.58 -2.42
C THR A 66 -15.89 -16.53 -2.45
N ILE A 67 -17.07 -16.00 -2.73
CA ILE A 67 -18.22 -16.81 -3.19
C ILE A 67 -18.10 -16.90 -4.70
N SER A 68 -17.89 -18.11 -5.19
CA SER A 68 -17.62 -18.43 -6.59
C SER A 68 -18.90 -18.30 -7.42
N PRO A 69 -18.79 -18.06 -8.74
CA PRO A 69 -19.95 -18.04 -9.61
C PRO A 69 -20.74 -19.36 -9.54
N GLY A 70 -22.06 -19.26 -9.39
CA GLY A 70 -22.97 -20.41 -9.29
C GLY A 70 -23.21 -20.93 -7.88
N ASP A 71 -22.49 -20.43 -6.87
CA ASP A 71 -22.64 -20.86 -5.48
C ASP A 71 -23.58 -19.95 -4.67
N ASP A 72 -24.57 -20.57 -4.03
CA ASP A 72 -25.48 -19.93 -3.07
C ASP A 72 -25.03 -20.23 -1.63
N ILE A 73 -24.62 -19.19 -0.88
CA ILE A 73 -24.21 -19.31 0.52
C ILE A 73 -25.18 -18.60 1.45
N THR A 74 -25.80 -19.35 2.37
CA THR A 74 -26.67 -18.78 3.41
C THR A 74 -25.86 -18.40 4.65
N LEU A 75 -25.92 -17.12 5.03
CA LEU A 75 -25.27 -16.60 6.24
C LEU A 75 -26.07 -16.99 7.50
N ASN A 76 -25.87 -18.22 7.96
CA ASN A 76 -26.60 -18.83 9.07
C ASN A 76 -25.97 -18.58 10.46
N VAL A 77 -24.94 -17.73 10.54
CA VAL A 77 -24.24 -17.38 11.78
C VAL A 77 -23.71 -15.95 11.71
N SER A 78 -23.54 -15.29 12.86
CA SER A 78 -22.79 -14.04 12.96
C SER A 78 -21.28 -14.29 12.86
N ILE A 79 -20.61 -13.50 12.04
CA ILE A 79 -19.16 -13.52 11.83
C ILE A 79 -18.51 -12.38 12.61
N SER A 80 -17.92 -12.73 13.75
CA SER A 80 -17.36 -11.76 14.70
C SER A 80 -15.83 -11.61 14.62
N ASN A 81 -15.11 -12.51 13.96
CA ASN A 81 -13.70 -12.26 13.65
C ASN A 81 -13.62 -11.48 12.33
N GLN A 82 -12.84 -10.40 12.36
CA GLN A 82 -12.64 -9.57 11.19
C GLN A 82 -11.82 -10.29 10.12
N PHE A 83 -12.13 -10.02 8.85
CA PHE A 83 -11.35 -10.46 7.69
C PHE A 83 -11.31 -9.37 6.61
N ASN A 84 -10.41 -9.53 5.64
CA ASN A 84 -10.04 -8.45 4.72
C ASN A 84 -11.18 -8.11 3.74
N SER A 85 -11.64 -9.09 2.96
CA SER A 85 -12.72 -8.84 2.01
C SER A 85 -13.62 -10.04 1.79
N LEU A 86 -14.87 -9.77 1.45
CA LEU A 86 -15.76 -10.69 0.75
C LEU A 86 -15.88 -10.24 -0.71
N LEU A 87 -15.58 -11.14 -1.63
CA LEU A 87 -15.90 -11.03 -3.04
C LEU A 87 -17.04 -11.99 -3.38
N ILE A 88 -18.18 -11.46 -3.83
CA ILE A 88 -19.23 -12.25 -4.48
C ILE A 88 -18.92 -12.20 -5.97
N ALA A 89 -18.29 -13.25 -6.48
CA ALA A 89 -17.76 -13.29 -7.83
C ALA A 89 -18.83 -13.65 -8.86
N SER A 90 -18.62 -13.22 -10.09
CA SER A 90 -19.52 -13.51 -11.20
C SER A 90 -18.75 -13.77 -12.49
N ASN A 91 -19.44 -14.36 -13.45
CA ASN A 91 -19.00 -14.53 -14.82
C ASN A 91 -20.16 -14.16 -15.77
N ALA A 92 -19.97 -14.34 -17.08
CA ALA A 92 -20.95 -13.93 -18.08
C ALA A 92 -22.30 -14.67 -18.06
N SER A 93 -22.46 -15.69 -17.21
CA SER A 93 -23.68 -16.53 -17.14
C SER A 93 -24.22 -16.76 -15.74
N GLU A 94 -23.36 -16.68 -14.72
CA GLU A 94 -23.67 -17.07 -13.35
C GLU A 94 -22.91 -16.14 -12.39
N GLY A 95 -23.45 -15.98 -11.19
CA GLY A 95 -22.76 -15.31 -10.10
C GLY A 95 -22.97 -16.04 -8.80
N GLY A 96 -22.08 -15.75 -7.87
CA GLY A 96 -22.23 -16.18 -6.49
C GLY A 96 -23.33 -15.38 -5.82
N ASN A 97 -23.84 -15.92 -4.72
CA ASN A 97 -24.92 -15.30 -3.97
C ASN A 97 -24.70 -15.44 -2.47
N LEU A 98 -24.64 -14.31 -1.77
CA LEU A 98 -24.73 -14.31 -0.30
C LEU A 98 -26.18 -14.11 0.13
N ILE A 99 -26.74 -15.10 0.81
CA ILE A 99 -28.13 -15.10 1.26
C ILE A 99 -28.21 -14.70 2.73
N ILE A 100 -28.87 -13.58 3.00
CA ILE A 100 -29.22 -13.08 4.33
C ILE A 100 -30.58 -13.67 4.76
N PRO A 101 -30.64 -14.47 5.84
CA PRO A 101 -31.87 -15.14 6.26
C PRO A 101 -32.91 -14.17 6.81
N SER A 102 -34.19 -14.52 6.71
CA SER A 102 -35.30 -13.72 7.23
C SER A 102 -35.31 -13.63 8.77
N ASN A 103 -35.74 -12.49 9.30
CA ASN A 103 -35.90 -12.19 10.73
C ASN A 103 -34.63 -12.38 11.57
N ALA A 104 -33.47 -12.16 10.96
CA ALA A 104 -32.17 -12.27 11.62
C ALA A 104 -31.45 -10.92 11.62
N SER A 105 -30.83 -10.59 12.76
CA SER A 105 -29.83 -9.53 12.85
C SER A 105 -28.46 -10.22 12.89
N VAL A 106 -27.68 -10.09 11.82
CA VAL A 106 -26.43 -10.85 11.66
C VAL A 106 -25.25 -9.90 11.59
N GLN A 107 -24.21 -10.20 12.38
CA GLN A 107 -22.93 -9.49 12.29
C GLN A 107 -22.08 -10.11 11.18
N PHE A 108 -21.40 -9.29 10.41
CA PHE A 108 -20.54 -9.73 9.33
C PHE A 108 -19.32 -8.81 9.21
N TYR A 109 -18.23 -9.14 9.91
CA TYR A 109 -17.08 -8.23 10.06
C TYR A 109 -16.07 -8.32 8.90
N ALA A 110 -16.54 -8.24 7.67
CA ALA A 110 -15.68 -8.00 6.50
C ALA A 110 -15.30 -6.51 6.43
N LEU A 111 -14.03 -6.16 6.21
CA LEU A 111 -13.65 -4.76 5.96
C LEU A 111 -14.12 -4.25 4.59
N GLN A 112 -14.23 -5.15 3.61
CA GLN A 112 -14.75 -4.82 2.29
C GLN A 112 -15.73 -5.90 1.82
N VAL A 113 -16.84 -5.47 1.24
CA VAL A 113 -17.80 -6.34 0.55
C VAL A 113 -17.90 -5.87 -0.89
N ASN A 114 -17.54 -6.73 -1.84
CA ASN A 114 -17.58 -6.43 -3.26
C ASN A 114 -18.50 -7.43 -3.97
N ILE A 115 -19.56 -6.92 -4.60
CA ILE A 115 -20.45 -7.70 -5.46
C ILE A 115 -20.04 -7.44 -6.91
N GLN A 116 -19.55 -8.48 -7.57
CA GLN A 116 -19.12 -8.38 -8.97
C GLN A 116 -20.31 -8.21 -9.92
N PRO A 117 -20.05 -7.60 -11.09
CA PRO A 117 -21.12 -7.23 -11.99
C PRO A 117 -21.89 -8.37 -12.64
N ASP A 118 -22.96 -8.04 -13.35
CA ASP A 118 -23.81 -8.94 -14.14
C ASP A 118 -24.70 -9.87 -13.29
N PHE A 119 -24.11 -10.79 -12.53
CA PHE A 119 -24.84 -11.86 -11.83
C PHE A 119 -24.46 -12.05 -10.35
N GLY A 120 -23.49 -11.28 -9.82
CA GLY A 120 -23.19 -11.34 -8.39
C GLY A 120 -24.38 -10.80 -7.57
N LEU A 121 -24.79 -11.54 -6.55
CA LEU A 121 -25.99 -11.21 -5.76
C LEU A 121 -25.72 -11.20 -4.26
N MET A 122 -26.39 -10.30 -3.56
CA MET A 122 -26.63 -10.44 -2.13
C MET A 122 -28.13 -10.39 -1.88
N THR A 123 -28.68 -11.52 -1.41
CA THR A 123 -30.13 -11.76 -1.36
C THR A 123 -30.67 -11.70 0.07
N TRP A 124 -31.72 -10.91 0.31
CA TRP A 124 -32.50 -10.94 1.55
C TRP A 124 -33.73 -11.83 1.39
N LEU A 125 -33.86 -12.87 2.21
CA LEU A 125 -35.05 -13.73 2.22
C LEU A 125 -36.26 -13.11 2.95
N GLY A 126 -36.08 -11.96 3.61
CA GLY A 126 -37.11 -11.24 4.34
C GLY A 126 -36.53 -10.07 5.11
N ASN A 127 -37.23 -9.62 6.15
CA ASN A 127 -36.78 -8.53 7.02
C ASN A 127 -35.52 -8.95 7.78
N ALA A 128 -34.39 -8.28 7.60
CA ALA A 128 -33.15 -8.61 8.28
C ALA A 128 -32.19 -7.42 8.29
N ASP A 129 -31.37 -7.37 9.33
CA ASP A 129 -30.33 -6.36 9.49
C ASP A 129 -28.96 -7.02 9.35
N LEU A 130 -28.13 -6.47 8.47
CA LEU A 130 -26.73 -6.84 8.30
C LEU A 130 -25.85 -5.79 9.00
N PHE A 131 -25.06 -6.21 9.98
CA PHE A 131 -24.15 -5.34 10.73
C PHE A 131 -22.70 -5.56 10.30
N LEU A 132 -22.15 -4.57 9.61
CA LEU A 132 -20.73 -4.49 9.26
C LEU A 132 -19.98 -3.63 10.29
N LEU A 133 -18.64 -3.66 10.25
CA LEU A 133 -17.81 -2.74 11.05
C LEU A 133 -18.00 -1.28 10.57
N SER A 134 -17.78 -0.31 11.45
CA SER A 134 -17.95 1.12 11.14
C SER A 134 -17.03 1.65 10.04
N ASN A 135 -15.89 1.00 9.82
CA ASN A 135 -14.92 1.31 8.78
C ASN A 135 -15.03 0.38 7.56
N SER A 136 -16.08 -0.44 7.47
CA SER A 136 -16.27 -1.31 6.31
C SER A 136 -16.71 -0.51 5.10
N SER A 137 -16.39 -1.01 3.92
CA SER A 137 -16.93 -0.52 2.66
C SER A 137 -17.75 -1.61 1.95
N ILE A 138 -18.74 -1.19 1.17
CA ILE A 138 -19.54 -2.07 0.33
C ILE A 138 -19.66 -1.49 -1.07
N SER A 139 -19.44 -2.31 -2.10
CA SER A 139 -19.63 -1.94 -3.49
C SER A 139 -20.48 -2.99 -4.20
N ALA A 140 -21.45 -2.51 -4.98
CA ALA A 140 -22.35 -3.36 -5.73
C ALA A 140 -22.52 -2.87 -7.17
N TYR A 141 -21.53 -2.19 -7.75
CA TYR A 141 -21.65 -1.61 -9.08
C TYR A 141 -20.79 -2.33 -10.13
N PRO A 142 -21.39 -2.83 -11.23
CA PRO A 142 -22.83 -3.12 -11.43
C PRO A 142 -23.24 -4.57 -11.05
N GLY A 143 -23.24 -4.90 -9.77
CA GLY A 143 -23.90 -6.08 -9.16
C GLY A 143 -25.28 -5.72 -8.59
N ALA A 144 -25.91 -6.61 -7.79
CA ALA A 144 -27.25 -6.32 -7.26
C ALA A 144 -27.51 -6.84 -5.82
N PHE A 145 -28.35 -6.10 -5.10
CA PHE A 145 -29.04 -6.55 -3.91
C PHE A 145 -30.42 -7.10 -4.30
N ASP A 146 -30.67 -8.38 -4.09
CA ASP A 146 -31.98 -9.00 -4.35
C ASP A 146 -32.79 -9.08 -3.04
N THR A 147 -34.08 -8.72 -3.09
CA THR A 147 -35.00 -8.84 -1.95
C THR A 147 -36.08 -9.90 -2.13
N GLY A 148 -35.88 -10.84 -3.06
CA GLY A 148 -36.64 -12.08 -3.13
C GLY A 148 -37.86 -12.03 -4.05
N ASN A 149 -37.74 -11.39 -5.22
CA ASN A 149 -38.61 -11.72 -6.36
C ASN A 149 -37.88 -11.39 -7.67
N SER A 150 -37.20 -12.38 -8.26
CA SER A 150 -36.38 -12.20 -9.45
C SER A 150 -37.25 -11.72 -10.64
N GLY A 151 -37.03 -10.47 -11.04
CA GLY A 151 -37.69 -9.88 -12.20
C GLY A 151 -37.54 -8.36 -12.23
N ASN A 152 -36.32 -7.84 -12.16
CA ASN A 152 -36.02 -6.41 -12.38
C ASN A 152 -36.93 -5.42 -11.62
N GLY A 153 -37.15 -5.69 -10.34
CA GLY A 153 -37.96 -4.83 -9.49
C GLY A 153 -38.00 -5.33 -8.06
N ASN A 154 -37.66 -4.43 -7.14
CA ASN A 154 -37.56 -4.57 -5.69
C ASN A 154 -38.90 -4.97 -5.01
N GLY A 155 -39.46 -6.13 -5.37
CA GLY A 155 -40.87 -6.48 -5.13
C GLY A 155 -41.24 -6.76 -3.66
N ASN A 156 -40.27 -6.98 -2.78
CA ASN A 156 -40.46 -7.11 -1.33
C ASN A 156 -39.51 -6.19 -0.54
N CYS A 157 -39.07 -5.13 -1.20
CA CYS A 157 -38.16 -4.15 -0.67
C CYS A 157 -38.88 -3.23 0.31
N THR A 158 -38.44 -3.23 1.56
CA THR A 158 -39.00 -2.41 2.62
C THR A 158 -37.89 -1.69 3.39
N SER A 159 -38.26 -0.80 4.30
CA SER A 159 -37.30 -0.18 5.22
C SER A 159 -36.80 -1.12 6.33
N SER A 160 -37.20 -2.39 6.31
CA SER A 160 -36.85 -3.44 7.28
C SER A 160 -35.75 -4.39 6.79
N GLN A 161 -35.18 -4.13 5.61
CA GLN A 161 -33.90 -4.68 5.19
C GLN A 161 -32.86 -3.57 5.29
N VAL A 162 -31.90 -3.73 6.19
CA VAL A 162 -30.98 -2.65 6.57
C VAL A 162 -29.53 -3.14 6.59
N ILE A 163 -28.63 -2.31 6.07
CA ILE A 163 -27.19 -2.46 6.26
C ILE A 163 -26.73 -1.39 7.25
N TRP A 164 -26.03 -1.81 8.29
CA TRP A 164 -25.45 -0.96 9.32
C TRP A 164 -23.93 -0.96 9.20
N LEU A 165 -23.32 0.23 9.33
CA LEU A 165 -21.87 0.40 9.53
C LEU A 165 -21.66 0.80 10.99
N GLY A 166 -21.29 -0.16 11.84
CA GLY A 166 -21.27 0.05 13.28
C GLY A 166 -22.66 0.41 13.82
N SER A 167 -22.81 1.60 14.40
CA SER A 167 -24.10 2.12 14.89
C SER A 167 -24.87 2.94 13.86
N ASN A 168 -24.29 3.20 12.69
CA ASN A 168 -24.88 4.09 11.68
C ASN A 168 -25.74 3.27 10.72
N LYS A 169 -26.99 3.72 10.55
CA LYS A 169 -27.92 3.14 9.58
C LYS A 169 -27.45 3.56 8.18
N PHE A 170 -26.65 2.71 7.54
CA PHE A 170 -25.96 3.09 6.32
C PHE A 170 -26.87 3.00 5.10
N SER A 171 -27.64 1.92 4.98
CA SER A 171 -28.54 1.76 3.84
C SER A 171 -29.81 1.01 4.18
N THR A 172 -30.90 1.36 3.49
CA THR A 172 -32.14 0.58 3.48
C THR A 172 -32.53 0.19 2.07
N CYS A 173 -33.25 -0.93 1.95
CA CYS A 173 -33.74 -1.34 0.64
C CYS A 173 -34.66 -0.26 0.02
N ASN A 174 -35.77 0.11 0.69
CA ASN A 174 -36.77 1.01 0.09
C ASN A 174 -36.63 2.44 0.59
N GLY A 175 -36.21 3.33 -0.32
CA GLY A 175 -35.92 4.73 -0.01
C GLY A 175 -34.75 4.87 0.97
N ASN A 176 -34.47 6.10 1.40
CA ASN A 176 -33.42 6.31 2.40
C ASN A 176 -33.90 6.00 3.82
N GLY A 177 -35.20 6.07 4.17
CA GLY A 177 -35.69 5.54 5.46
C GLY A 177 -34.91 6.00 6.72
N SER A 178 -34.38 7.23 6.69
CA SER A 178 -33.45 7.84 7.66
C SER A 178 -32.01 7.27 7.70
N ALA A 179 -31.63 6.45 6.72
CA ALA A 179 -30.30 5.98 6.41
C ALA A 179 -29.57 6.93 5.45
N ASP A 180 -28.25 6.76 5.34
CA ASP A 180 -27.41 7.59 4.49
C ASP A 180 -27.63 7.31 2.99
N ASN A 181 -27.95 6.06 2.63
CA ASN A 181 -28.15 5.61 1.25
C ASN A 181 -29.35 4.64 1.13
N SER A 182 -29.75 4.35 -0.10
CA SER A 182 -30.63 3.24 -0.49
C SER A 182 -29.84 2.12 -1.18
N PHE A 183 -30.44 0.94 -1.36
CA PHE A 183 -29.82 -0.13 -2.16
C PHE A 183 -29.58 0.33 -3.60
N ASP A 184 -30.59 0.96 -4.21
CA ASP A 184 -30.50 1.52 -5.56
C ASP A 184 -29.33 2.52 -5.69
N GLU A 185 -29.06 3.37 -4.70
CA GLU A 185 -27.93 4.31 -4.73
C GLU A 185 -26.57 3.58 -4.72
N ILE A 186 -26.44 2.50 -3.93
CA ILE A 186 -25.20 1.71 -3.87
C ILE A 186 -25.00 0.91 -5.17
N GLU A 187 -26.06 0.33 -5.73
CA GLU A 187 -26.03 -0.45 -6.98
C GLU A 187 -25.66 0.39 -8.20
N ASN A 188 -26.00 1.69 -8.18
CA ASN A 188 -25.74 2.60 -9.29
C ASN A 188 -24.47 3.45 -9.11
N ALA A 189 -23.86 3.45 -7.92
CA ALA A 189 -22.67 4.21 -7.61
C ALA A 189 -21.39 3.42 -7.94
N PRO A 190 -20.44 3.98 -8.69
CA PRO A 190 -19.18 3.29 -8.98
C PRO A 190 -18.42 2.95 -7.69
N ALA A 191 -17.57 1.91 -7.74
CA ALA A 191 -16.64 1.66 -6.65
C ALA A 191 -15.75 2.89 -6.39
N ALA A 192 -15.36 3.10 -5.12
CA ALA A 192 -14.40 4.13 -4.74
C ALA A 192 -13.06 3.92 -5.49
N PRO A 193 -12.31 4.99 -5.79
CA PRO A 193 -11.05 4.86 -6.52
C PRO A 193 -9.99 4.20 -5.64
N SER A 194 -9.02 3.50 -6.21
CA SER A 194 -7.88 2.94 -5.45
C SER A 194 -6.74 3.93 -5.34
N ALA A 195 -6.10 4.04 -4.18
CA ALA A 195 -4.90 4.86 -3.97
C ALA A 195 -4.06 4.29 -2.82
N ASP A 196 -2.77 4.61 -2.83
CA ASP A 196 -1.95 4.45 -1.64
C ASP A 196 -2.41 5.46 -0.59
N GLU A 197 -2.62 4.98 0.65
CA GLU A 197 -3.13 5.83 1.74
C GLU A 197 -2.12 6.92 2.11
N PHE A 198 -0.83 6.66 2.01
CA PHE A 198 0.26 7.59 2.31
C PHE A 198 1.09 7.83 1.06
N GLN A 199 1.17 9.07 0.61
CA GLN A 199 1.99 9.49 -0.53
C GLN A 199 3.01 10.50 -0.04
N VAL A 200 4.30 10.17 -0.16
CA VAL A 200 5.39 10.94 0.45
C VAL A 200 6.39 11.35 -0.62
N ASP A 201 6.67 12.65 -0.70
CA ASP A 201 7.67 13.16 -1.63
C ASP A 201 8.43 14.37 -1.05
N CYS A 202 9.48 14.79 -1.73
CA CYS A 202 10.23 16.01 -1.43
C CYS A 202 10.07 17.07 -2.52
N GLY A 203 10.45 18.29 -2.18
CA GLY A 203 10.59 19.38 -3.15
C GLY A 203 9.60 20.51 -2.88
N THR A 204 9.03 21.04 -3.96
CA THR A 204 8.16 22.21 -3.91
C THR A 204 6.68 21.86 -3.81
N SER A 205 6.28 20.70 -4.34
CA SER A 205 4.89 20.27 -4.32
C SER A 205 4.72 18.77 -4.53
N ILE A 206 3.64 18.23 -3.97
CA ILE A 206 3.12 16.88 -4.24
C ILE A 206 1.62 16.97 -4.53
N THR A 207 1.14 16.25 -5.53
CA THR A 207 -0.29 16.20 -5.89
C THR A 207 -0.85 14.83 -5.59
N ALA A 208 -2.00 14.76 -4.93
CA ALA A 208 -2.64 13.50 -4.62
C ALA A 208 -3.03 12.74 -5.88
N THR A 209 -2.74 11.44 -5.88
CA THR A 209 -3.10 10.53 -6.97
C THR A 209 -4.06 9.46 -6.48
N ALA A 210 -5.00 9.08 -7.36
CA ALA A 210 -5.92 7.97 -7.16
C ALA A 210 -6.33 7.44 -8.54
N THR A 211 -6.69 6.16 -8.60
CA THR A 211 -7.12 5.48 -9.82
C THR A 211 -8.60 5.15 -9.73
N ALA A 212 -9.41 5.81 -10.55
CA ALA A 212 -10.83 5.47 -10.66
C ALA A 212 -11.02 4.14 -11.41
N PRO A 213 -12.09 3.38 -11.11
CA PRO A 213 -12.46 2.21 -11.90
C PRO A 213 -12.76 2.61 -13.34
N SER A 214 -12.66 1.64 -14.26
CA SER A 214 -12.94 1.86 -15.69
C SER A 214 -14.31 2.53 -15.91
N GLY A 215 -14.36 3.54 -16.77
CA GLY A 215 -15.57 4.30 -17.05
C GLY A 215 -15.89 5.41 -16.03
N SER A 216 -15.03 5.64 -15.04
CA SER A 216 -15.16 6.71 -14.05
C SER A 216 -13.94 7.64 -14.03
N THR A 217 -14.10 8.81 -13.44
CA THR A 217 -13.03 9.80 -13.17
C THR A 217 -12.92 10.11 -11.69
N VAL A 218 -11.77 10.58 -11.22
CA VAL A 218 -11.59 11.00 -9.82
C VAL A 218 -12.09 12.42 -9.60
N LYS A 219 -12.78 12.64 -8.48
CA LYS A 219 -13.15 13.94 -7.93
C LYS A 219 -12.69 14.04 -6.48
N TRP A 220 -12.06 15.15 -6.11
CA TRP A 220 -11.41 15.30 -4.80
C TRP A 220 -12.19 16.18 -3.83
N TYR A 221 -12.04 15.91 -2.54
CA TYR A 221 -12.69 16.59 -1.44
C TYR A 221 -11.76 16.80 -0.25
N ASP A 222 -12.10 17.79 0.60
CA ASP A 222 -11.41 18.10 1.85
C ASP A 222 -11.90 17.28 3.07
N ALA A 223 -12.94 16.44 2.89
CA ALA A 223 -13.52 15.62 3.95
C ALA A 223 -14.04 14.26 3.44
N GLN A 224 -14.10 13.27 4.34
CA GLN A 224 -14.59 11.91 4.07
C GLN A 224 -16.05 11.89 3.59
N THR A 225 -16.88 12.71 4.22
CA THR A 225 -18.31 12.87 3.92
C THR A 225 -18.65 14.35 3.86
N GLY A 226 -19.44 14.78 2.88
CA GLY A 226 -19.71 16.20 2.66
C GLY A 226 -18.45 16.95 2.21
N GLY A 227 -18.12 18.07 2.87
CA GLY A 227 -16.94 18.88 2.55
C GLY A 227 -17.06 19.70 1.25
N ASN A 228 -15.98 20.35 0.87
CA ASN A 228 -15.85 21.11 -0.37
C ASN A 228 -15.11 20.31 -1.43
N VAL A 229 -15.45 20.55 -2.69
CA VAL A 229 -14.70 20.02 -3.83
C VAL A 229 -13.33 20.70 -3.90
N VAL A 230 -12.28 19.89 -4.05
CA VAL A 230 -10.90 20.34 -4.25
C VAL A 230 -10.55 20.11 -5.72
N ASN A 231 -10.38 21.18 -6.50
CA ASN A 231 -10.04 21.04 -7.93
C ASN A 231 -8.57 20.70 -8.15
N ASP A 232 -7.71 21.06 -7.20
CA ASP A 232 -6.27 20.84 -7.25
C ASP A 232 -5.79 20.30 -5.89
N PRO A 233 -5.69 18.97 -5.72
CA PRO A 233 -5.29 18.35 -4.46
C PRO A 233 -3.77 18.35 -4.30
N THR A 234 -3.16 19.53 -4.44
CA THR A 234 -1.71 19.72 -4.36
C THR A 234 -1.32 20.39 -3.05
N LEU A 235 -0.33 19.82 -2.38
CA LEU A 235 0.36 20.41 -1.24
C LEU A 235 1.65 21.08 -1.75
N SER A 236 1.77 22.39 -1.59
CA SER A 236 2.88 23.20 -2.14
C SER A 236 3.82 23.80 -1.09
N SER A 237 3.79 23.25 0.13
CA SER A 237 4.69 23.63 1.22
C SER A 237 4.91 22.42 2.13
N PRO A 238 6.13 22.22 2.67
CA PRO A 238 6.39 21.08 3.54
C PRO A 238 5.38 20.95 4.68
N GLY A 239 4.92 19.73 4.92
CA GLY A 239 3.86 19.42 5.87
C GLY A 239 3.03 18.22 5.42
N THR A 240 1.85 18.08 6.02
CA THR A 240 0.93 16.98 5.76
C THR A 240 -0.46 17.52 5.45
N GLN A 241 -1.15 16.93 4.48
CA GLN A 241 -2.54 17.26 4.13
C GLN A 241 -3.29 16.00 3.71
N VAL A 242 -4.54 15.87 4.17
CA VAL A 242 -5.42 14.76 3.79
C VAL A 242 -6.42 15.23 2.74
N TYR A 243 -6.61 14.42 1.70
CA TYR A 243 -7.64 14.55 0.69
C TYR A 243 -8.48 13.27 0.62
N TRP A 244 -9.67 13.39 0.04
CA TRP A 244 -10.61 12.28 -0.14
C TRP A 244 -11.03 12.19 -1.60
N ALA A 245 -10.74 11.06 -2.24
CA ALA A 245 -11.03 10.80 -3.65
C ALA A 245 -12.36 10.04 -3.80
N ALA A 246 -13.24 10.53 -4.66
CA ALA A 246 -14.46 9.85 -5.09
C ALA A 246 -14.39 9.49 -6.59
N SER A 247 -15.04 8.41 -6.99
CA SER A 247 -15.22 8.06 -8.40
C SER A 247 -16.51 8.69 -8.92
N ILE A 248 -16.48 9.23 -10.14
CA ILE A 248 -17.66 9.76 -10.83
C ILE A 248 -17.81 9.02 -12.15
N ASN A 249 -18.92 8.31 -12.35
CA ASN A 249 -19.17 7.57 -13.60
C ASN A 249 -19.71 8.49 -14.72
N GLY A 250 -19.88 7.97 -15.92
CA GLY A 250 -20.39 8.72 -17.08
C GLY A 250 -21.81 9.30 -16.91
N SER A 251 -22.59 8.80 -15.95
CA SER A 251 -23.92 9.31 -15.59
C SER A 251 -23.87 10.36 -14.47
N ASN A 252 -22.66 10.79 -14.07
CA ASN A 252 -22.41 11.75 -13.00
C ASN A 252 -22.88 11.28 -11.62
N VAL A 253 -22.87 9.96 -11.38
CA VAL A 253 -23.10 9.36 -10.06
C VAL A 253 -21.76 9.21 -9.35
N GLU A 254 -21.69 9.69 -8.11
CA GLU A 254 -20.52 9.60 -7.24
C GLU A 254 -20.49 8.27 -6.48
N SER A 255 -19.29 7.75 -6.21
CA SER A 255 -19.11 6.60 -5.33
C SER A 255 -19.65 6.89 -3.92
N VAL A 256 -20.33 5.91 -3.32
CA VAL A 256 -20.88 6.02 -1.96
C VAL A 256 -19.80 6.15 -0.87
N PHE A 257 -18.59 5.66 -1.14
CA PHE A 257 -17.41 5.84 -0.29
C PHE A 257 -16.35 6.68 -1.00
N ARG A 258 -15.49 7.33 -0.20
CA ARG A 258 -14.29 8.02 -0.68
C ARG A 258 -13.04 7.33 -0.15
N THR A 259 -11.98 7.39 -0.95
CA THR A 259 -10.67 6.85 -0.59
C THR A 259 -9.82 7.95 0.02
N ARG A 260 -9.26 7.66 1.19
CA ARG A 260 -8.38 8.56 1.93
C ARG A 260 -7.00 8.59 1.28
N VAL A 261 -6.45 9.79 1.08
CA VAL A 261 -5.06 9.99 0.65
C VAL A 261 -4.43 11.05 1.54
N GLU A 262 -3.38 10.68 2.26
CA GLU A 262 -2.56 11.58 3.06
C GLU A 262 -1.26 11.90 2.32
N LEU A 263 -1.08 13.17 1.97
CA LEU A 263 0.15 13.67 1.39
C LEU A 263 1.09 14.12 2.51
N THR A 264 2.34 13.74 2.40
CA THR A 264 3.43 14.34 3.16
C THR A 264 4.46 14.91 2.20
N LEU A 265 4.64 16.23 2.24
CA LEU A 265 5.70 16.91 1.52
C LEU A 265 6.84 17.20 2.49
N LEU A 266 8.00 16.62 2.22
CA LEU A 266 9.20 16.81 3.02
C LEU A 266 10.04 17.97 2.44
N PRO A 267 10.71 18.77 3.30
CA PRO A 267 11.65 19.76 2.81
C PRO A 267 12.87 19.09 2.15
N GLU A 268 13.44 19.73 1.14
CA GLU A 268 14.63 19.22 0.47
C GLU A 268 15.83 19.12 1.42
N ALA A 269 16.57 18.02 1.29
CA ALA A 269 17.83 17.82 1.99
C ALA A 269 18.87 18.85 1.53
N SER A 270 19.76 19.27 2.42
CA SER A 270 20.88 20.14 2.06
C SER A 270 22.09 19.91 2.96
N ILE A 271 23.28 20.04 2.39
CA ILE A 271 24.54 19.98 3.16
C ILE A 271 24.89 21.38 3.65
N VAL A 272 24.94 21.52 4.98
CA VAL A 272 25.32 22.77 5.67
C VAL A 272 26.83 22.84 5.84
N THR A 273 27.44 21.73 6.25
CA THR A 273 28.89 21.62 6.45
C THR A 273 29.39 20.37 5.76
N ASN A 274 30.26 20.57 4.77
CA ASN A 274 30.95 19.47 4.10
C ASN A 274 31.96 18.80 5.05
N PRO A 275 32.26 17.51 4.84
CA PRO A 275 33.39 16.88 5.52
C PRO A 275 34.70 17.58 5.17
N VAL A 276 35.73 17.33 5.97
CA VAL A 276 37.07 17.89 5.78
C VAL A 276 38.09 16.79 5.52
N ASN A 277 39.17 17.12 4.82
CA ASN A 277 40.28 16.19 4.60
C ASN A 277 40.86 15.72 5.95
N TYR A 278 41.30 14.47 6.00
CA TYR A 278 41.95 13.88 7.16
C TYR A 278 43.40 13.55 6.84
N THR A 279 44.32 13.89 7.73
CA THR A 279 45.72 13.48 7.67
C THR A 279 46.10 12.78 8.97
N GLY A 280 46.56 11.53 8.89
CA GLY A 280 46.97 10.76 10.04
C GLY A 280 48.07 9.75 9.72
N PHE A 281 48.40 8.90 10.69
CA PHE A 281 49.37 7.83 10.51
C PHE A 281 48.68 6.48 10.35
N ALA A 282 49.35 5.54 9.68
CA ALA A 282 48.88 4.16 9.60
C ALA A 282 48.65 3.59 11.02
N GLY A 283 47.49 2.98 11.22
CA GLY A 283 46.98 2.49 12.51
C GLY A 283 46.15 3.51 13.31
N ASP A 284 46.06 4.78 12.90
CA ASP A 284 45.12 5.75 13.50
C ASP A 284 43.68 5.49 12.99
N ASP A 285 42.68 6.08 13.64
CA ASP A 285 41.28 6.07 13.17
C ASP A 285 40.95 7.38 12.46
N ALA A 286 40.43 7.32 11.23
CA ALA A 286 40.00 8.49 10.47
C ALA A 286 38.49 8.70 10.60
N THR A 287 38.06 9.96 10.75
CA THR A 287 36.64 10.31 10.84
C THR A 287 36.28 11.44 9.87
N PHE A 288 35.18 11.28 9.16
CA PHE A 288 34.60 12.29 8.28
C PHE A 288 33.16 12.58 8.72
N SER A 289 32.85 13.82 9.06
CA SER A 289 31.52 14.22 9.52
C SER A 289 30.90 15.25 8.58
N VAL A 290 29.59 15.12 8.36
CA VAL A 290 28.77 16.07 7.61
C VAL A 290 27.73 16.69 8.55
N ILE A 291 27.35 17.93 8.31
CA ILE A 291 26.11 18.51 8.87
C ILE A 291 25.16 18.73 7.72
N ALA A 292 24.01 18.07 7.76
CA ALA A 292 22.94 18.23 6.78
C ALA A 292 21.65 18.67 7.46
N ASN A 293 20.82 19.40 6.73
CA ASN A 293 19.44 19.69 7.11
C ASN A 293 18.50 18.78 6.31
N ASN A 294 17.39 18.37 6.93
CA ASN A 294 16.31 17.63 6.29
C ASN A 294 16.74 16.33 5.59
N ALA A 295 17.84 15.72 6.05
CA ALA A 295 18.28 14.41 5.60
C ALA A 295 17.94 13.38 6.69
N SER A 296 17.22 12.33 6.32
CA SER A 296 16.97 11.16 7.17
C SER A 296 17.96 10.03 6.87
N GLU A 297 18.53 10.01 5.66
CA GLU A 297 19.42 8.94 5.19
C GLU A 297 20.79 9.48 4.76
N TYR A 298 21.82 8.68 5.00
CA TYR A 298 23.22 8.96 4.66
C TYR A 298 23.81 7.72 3.98
N PHE A 299 24.59 7.94 2.92
CA PHE A 299 25.27 6.88 2.19
C PHE A 299 26.68 7.34 1.85
N TRP A 300 27.67 6.85 2.60
CA TRP A 300 29.07 7.14 2.33
C TRP A 300 29.58 6.31 1.15
N GLU A 301 30.31 6.97 0.27
CA GLU A 301 30.95 6.37 -0.89
C GLU A 301 32.46 6.65 -0.87
N VAL A 302 33.22 5.73 -1.43
CA VAL A 302 34.67 5.81 -1.58
C VAL A 302 35.06 5.82 -3.04
N SER A 303 36.11 6.58 -3.36
CA SER A 303 36.79 6.58 -4.65
C SER A 303 38.26 6.21 -4.47
N THR A 304 38.66 5.17 -5.19
CA THR A 304 40.04 4.65 -5.20
C THR A 304 40.83 5.13 -6.42
N ASN A 305 40.21 5.94 -7.29
CA ASN A 305 40.76 6.36 -8.58
C ASN A 305 40.83 7.90 -8.70
N GLY A 306 41.08 8.60 -7.59
CA GLY A 306 41.25 10.05 -7.56
C GLY A 306 39.95 10.84 -7.73
N GLY A 307 38.79 10.23 -7.48
CA GLY A 307 37.48 10.88 -7.59
C GLY A 307 36.79 10.72 -8.94
N VAL A 308 37.25 9.81 -9.82
CA VAL A 308 36.60 9.57 -11.12
C VAL A 308 35.30 8.81 -10.95
N ASN A 309 35.30 7.76 -10.14
CA ASN A 309 34.09 7.01 -9.78
C ASN A 309 34.04 6.86 -8.25
N PHE A 310 32.82 6.86 -7.73
CA PHE A 310 32.52 6.56 -6.33
C PHE A 310 31.75 5.26 -6.26
N SER A 311 32.00 4.47 -5.22
CA SER A 311 31.30 3.23 -4.95
C SER A 311 30.82 3.22 -3.50
N PRO A 312 29.62 2.68 -3.22
CA PRO A 312 29.10 2.60 -1.86
C PRO A 312 30.05 1.85 -0.93
N ILE A 313 30.19 2.35 0.29
CA ILE A 313 30.84 1.60 1.37
C ILE A 313 29.82 0.63 1.95
N ASP A 314 30.18 -0.65 2.05
CA ASP A 314 29.30 -1.69 2.60
C ASP A 314 28.97 -1.38 4.07
N SER A 315 27.69 -1.16 4.36
CA SER A 315 27.21 -0.85 5.71
C SER A 315 27.19 -2.05 6.64
N VAL A 316 27.30 -3.28 6.12
CA VAL A 316 27.48 -4.49 6.92
C VAL A 316 28.90 -4.55 7.47
N GLU A 317 29.90 -4.22 6.65
CA GLU A 317 31.31 -4.18 7.07
C GLU A 317 31.64 -2.91 7.87
N ASN A 318 31.04 -1.78 7.49
CA ASN A 318 31.18 -0.51 8.20
C ASN A 318 29.81 0.16 8.44
N PRO A 319 29.15 -0.13 9.58
CA PRO A 319 27.85 0.47 9.92
C PRO A 319 27.85 2.00 10.01
N SER A 320 29.02 2.64 10.21
CA SER A 320 29.10 4.11 10.23
C SER A 320 28.88 4.75 8.85
N ALA A 321 28.97 3.96 7.77
CA ALA A 321 28.74 4.39 6.39
C ALA A 321 27.30 4.82 6.09
N ILE A 322 26.36 4.56 7.00
CA ILE A 322 24.97 5.04 6.91
C ILE A 322 24.62 6.09 7.98
N THR A 323 25.62 6.79 8.50
CA THR A 323 25.44 7.82 9.53
C THR A 323 26.04 9.15 9.10
N SER A 324 25.75 10.23 9.85
CA SER A 324 26.34 11.55 9.62
C SER A 324 27.86 11.61 9.86
N THR A 325 28.46 10.56 10.41
CA THR A 325 29.92 10.46 10.61
C THR A 325 30.44 9.09 10.19
N LEU A 326 31.21 9.07 9.10
CA LEU A 326 31.98 7.88 8.71
C LEU A 326 33.21 7.76 9.60
N SER A 327 33.43 6.58 10.16
CA SER A 327 34.65 6.20 10.87
C SER A 327 35.34 5.08 10.11
N ILE A 328 36.64 5.24 9.85
CA ILE A 328 37.51 4.25 9.22
C ILE A 328 38.57 3.86 10.25
N PRO A 329 38.39 2.72 10.96
CA PRO A 329 39.31 2.31 12.00
C PRO A 329 40.60 1.75 11.41
N ASN A 330 41.71 1.92 12.13
CA ASN A 330 43.03 1.36 11.80
C ASN A 330 43.44 1.60 10.33
N ILE A 331 43.47 2.86 9.88
CA ILE A 331 43.78 3.20 8.48
C ILE A 331 45.14 2.62 8.05
N ASP A 332 45.21 2.06 6.84
CA ASP A 332 46.44 1.54 6.24
C ASP A 332 46.99 2.48 5.16
N ILE A 333 48.30 2.39 4.87
CA ILE A 333 48.95 3.19 3.83
C ILE A 333 48.35 2.96 2.44
N ASP A 334 47.76 1.79 2.19
CA ASP A 334 47.09 1.46 0.93
C ASP A 334 45.82 2.31 0.68
N LEU A 335 45.28 2.94 1.72
CA LEU A 335 44.14 3.87 1.62
C LEU A 335 44.57 5.31 1.30
N ASN A 336 45.87 5.59 1.19
CA ASN A 336 46.36 6.93 0.91
C ASN A 336 45.80 7.44 -0.44
N ASP A 337 45.40 8.71 -0.47
CA ASP A 337 44.77 9.40 -1.60
C ASP A 337 43.36 8.90 -1.97
N TYR A 338 42.79 7.97 -1.22
CA TYR A 338 41.37 7.63 -1.36
C TYR A 338 40.51 8.85 -1.02
N ARG A 339 39.42 9.00 -1.77
CA ARG A 339 38.46 10.08 -1.55
C ARG A 339 37.16 9.54 -1.02
N TYR A 340 36.55 10.28 -0.10
CA TYR A 340 35.28 9.93 0.51
C TYR A 340 34.29 11.06 0.26
N ARG A 341 33.03 10.70 0.03
CA ARG A 341 31.92 11.66 0.00
C ARG A 341 30.69 11.00 0.60
N VAL A 342 29.75 11.81 1.05
CA VAL A 342 28.45 11.31 1.49
C VAL A 342 27.38 11.80 0.54
N VAL A 343 26.45 10.91 0.22
CA VAL A 343 25.18 11.21 -0.41
C VAL A 343 24.13 11.26 0.69
N VAL A 344 23.37 12.34 0.78
CA VAL A 344 22.28 12.49 1.75
C VAL A 344 20.94 12.56 1.03
N ARG A 345 19.91 11.93 1.62
CA ARG A 345 18.54 11.87 1.09
C ARG A 345 17.51 11.93 2.23
N ASN A 346 16.27 12.23 1.87
CA ASN A 346 15.11 12.11 2.74
C ASN A 346 14.22 10.92 2.31
N GLU A 347 13.43 10.37 3.24
CA GLU A 347 12.54 9.22 3.01
C GLU A 347 11.30 9.64 2.20
N GLY A 348 11.40 9.64 0.87
CA GLY A 348 10.27 9.87 -0.04
C GLY A 348 10.59 9.44 -1.47
N ASP A 349 9.55 9.25 -2.27
CA ASP A 349 9.66 8.49 -3.54
C ASP A 349 10.55 9.17 -4.59
N ASN A 350 10.55 10.51 -4.67
CA ASN A 350 11.35 11.26 -5.64
C ASN A 350 12.30 12.26 -4.97
N CYS A 351 12.70 12.01 -3.73
CA CYS A 351 13.65 12.87 -3.02
C CYS A 351 15.03 12.82 -3.67
N ALA A 352 15.50 13.98 -4.15
CA ALA A 352 16.78 14.11 -4.83
C ALA A 352 17.97 13.87 -3.88
N ASP A 353 19.02 13.24 -4.42
CA ASP A 353 20.29 13.06 -3.74
C ASP A 353 21.07 14.37 -3.66
N VAL A 354 21.67 14.64 -2.51
CA VAL A 354 22.63 15.73 -2.32
C VAL A 354 24.00 15.16 -1.99
N GLU A 355 24.96 15.40 -2.87
CA GLU A 355 26.33 14.93 -2.70
C GLU A 355 27.19 15.95 -1.98
N SER A 356 28.02 15.49 -1.04
CA SER A 356 29.04 16.32 -0.42
C SER A 356 30.21 16.57 -1.37
N VAL A 357 30.98 17.62 -1.08
CA VAL A 357 32.32 17.78 -1.66
C VAL A 357 33.18 16.56 -1.25
N PRO A 358 33.89 15.91 -2.19
CA PRO A 358 34.79 14.82 -1.84
C PRO A 358 35.99 15.29 -1.01
N VAL A 359 36.34 14.51 0.01
CA VAL A 359 37.48 14.73 0.90
C VAL A 359 38.53 13.65 0.74
N ILE A 360 39.79 13.99 1.00
CA ILE A 360 40.94 13.09 0.83
C ILE A 360 41.36 12.53 2.19
N LEU A 361 41.70 11.24 2.22
CA LEU A 361 42.43 10.59 3.29
C LEU A 361 43.94 10.56 2.95
N GLU A 362 44.74 11.31 3.70
CA GLU A 362 46.20 11.28 3.60
C GLU A 362 46.77 10.42 4.74
N VAL A 363 47.39 9.30 4.39
CA VAL A 363 47.98 8.36 5.36
C VAL A 363 49.48 8.44 5.30
N ARG A 364 50.11 8.61 6.47
CA ARG A 364 51.56 8.66 6.62
C ARG A 364 52.06 7.45 7.41
N VAL A 365 53.30 7.04 7.19
CA VAL A 365 53.94 6.02 8.03
C VAL A 365 54.83 6.66 9.08
N ARG A 366 54.81 6.15 10.31
CA ARG A 366 55.76 6.58 11.34
C ARG A 366 57.14 6.02 10.98
N THR A 367 58.14 6.89 10.83
CA THR A 367 59.50 6.44 10.53
C THR A 367 60.06 5.66 11.73
N VAL A 368 60.35 4.37 11.54
CA VAL A 368 61.07 3.58 12.55
C VAL A 368 62.58 3.85 12.39
N ILE A 369 63.15 4.70 13.24
CA ILE A 369 64.62 4.78 13.36
C ILE A 369 65.09 3.53 14.10
N THR A 370 65.46 2.48 13.37
CA THR A 370 66.23 1.38 13.98
C THR A 370 67.71 1.79 14.03
N ASN A 371 68.18 2.17 15.22
CA ASN A 371 69.59 2.41 15.49
C ASN A 371 70.37 1.09 15.44
N ARG A 372 70.79 0.66 14.24
CA ARG A 372 71.39 -0.66 14.02
C ARG A 372 72.92 -0.72 14.21
N ASN A 373 73.60 0.32 14.71
CA ASN A 373 75.07 0.29 14.81
C ASN A 373 75.66 1.17 15.94
N LYS A 374 75.49 0.77 17.21
CA LYS A 374 76.46 1.14 18.25
C LYS A 374 76.97 -0.08 19.00
N THR A 375 78.08 -0.64 18.55
CA THR A 375 78.89 -1.57 19.34
C THR A 375 79.89 -0.73 20.15
N TYR A 376 79.68 -0.62 21.47
CA TYR A 376 80.69 -0.09 22.36
C TYR A 376 81.71 -1.19 22.65
N ARG A 377 82.96 -1.03 22.19
CA ARG A 377 84.08 -1.83 22.66
C ARG A 377 84.58 -1.24 23.99
N VAL A 378 84.43 -2.00 25.06
CA VAL A 378 85.03 -1.68 26.36
C VAL A 378 86.52 -2.05 26.28
N ASN A 379 87.40 -1.05 26.38
CA ASN A 379 88.81 -1.31 26.63
C ASN A 379 88.98 -1.64 28.11
N LYS A 380 89.36 -2.88 28.42
CA LYS A 380 89.85 -3.25 29.75
C LYS A 380 91.29 -2.77 29.91
N THR A 381 91.53 -1.97 30.95
CA THR A 381 92.83 -1.83 31.61
C THR A 381 92.61 -1.96 33.10
#